data_AF-A0A932QJA8-F1
#
_entry.id   AF-A0A932QJA8-F1
#
_cell.length_a   1.000
_cell.length_b   1.000
_cell.length_c   1.000
_cell.angle_alpha   90.00
_cell.angle_beta   90.00
_cell.angle_gamma   90.00
#
_symmetry.space_group_name_H-M   'P 1'
#
loop_
_entity.id
_entity.type
_entity.pdbx_description
1 polymer ?
#
loop_
_entity_poly.entity_id
_entity_poly.type
_entity_poly.pdbx_seq_one_letter_code
_entity_poly.pdbx_strand_id
1 'polypeptide(L)'
;MDEIFGFPRVTATNIFEVLRELGIKPWDHERPTMSLEEYIASDLTEEQRGELKFAPKSEVVFLKQPNGHPFTGFRSVGKNWATTFALLPGRYVPIVAEWKHGTEQISLVPPSGVMNKSDSGSWEACAKREFEEETGMVLESVESLTGNQPLGVSSRQSTMCFYPFLGNIDGPHMRGQSKLDVTEHLKLVVISLGDWLSLIEGGWVLDQVGITTTYLALRRLHLLREA
;
A
#
# COMPACT_ATOMS: atom_id res chain seq x y z
N MET A 1 -3.11 -18.73 17.70
CA MET A 1 -3.24 -17.30 17.37
C MET A 1 -4.72 -16.97 17.47
N ASP A 2 -5.10 -15.89 18.18
CA ASP A 2 -6.51 -15.44 18.19
C ASP A 2 -6.87 -14.99 16.77
N GLU A 3 -8.04 -15.38 16.27
CA GLU A 3 -8.45 -15.09 14.90
C GLU A 3 -9.83 -14.44 14.87
N ILE A 4 -9.98 -13.48 13.96
CA ILE A 4 -11.26 -12.85 13.65
C ILE A 4 -11.39 -12.72 12.14
N PHE A 5 -12.55 -13.06 11.59
CA PHE A 5 -12.79 -13.14 10.14
C PHE A 5 -11.82 -14.08 9.39
N GLY A 6 -11.23 -15.07 10.08
CA GLY A 6 -10.24 -16.00 9.51
C GLY A 6 -8.83 -15.41 9.34
N PHE A 7 -8.55 -14.30 10.05
CA PHE A 7 -7.25 -13.64 10.08
C PHE A 7 -6.73 -13.49 11.51
N PRO A 8 -5.39 -13.51 11.69
CA PRO A 8 -4.76 -13.16 12.95
C PRO A 8 -5.25 -11.83 13.49
N ARG A 9 -5.81 -11.86 14.69
CA ARG A 9 -6.16 -10.64 15.43
C ARG A 9 -4.94 -10.11 16.15
N VAL A 10 -4.67 -8.82 15.96
CA VAL A 10 -3.54 -8.11 16.57
C VAL A 10 -4.00 -6.86 17.32
N THR A 11 -3.09 -6.33 18.13
CA THR A 11 -3.21 -5.10 18.91
C THR A 11 -1.99 -4.22 18.62
N ALA A 12 -2.00 -2.97 19.08
CA ALA A 12 -0.86 -2.07 18.89
C ALA A 12 0.44 -2.59 19.54
N THR A 13 0.33 -3.45 20.57
CA THR A 13 1.49 -3.91 21.34
C THR A 13 2.08 -5.23 20.85
N ASN A 14 1.30 -6.08 20.16
CA ASN A 14 1.75 -7.41 19.74
C ASN A 14 1.87 -7.60 18.22
N ILE A 15 1.48 -6.61 17.41
CA ILE A 15 1.43 -6.77 15.94
C ILE A 15 2.76 -7.25 15.35
N PHE A 16 3.90 -6.67 15.74
CA PHE A 16 5.20 -7.04 15.18
C PHE A 16 5.71 -8.42 15.63
N GLU A 17 5.29 -8.88 16.81
CA GLU A 17 5.56 -10.25 17.26
C GLU A 17 4.76 -11.25 16.42
N VAL A 18 3.46 -11.02 16.27
CA VAL A 18 2.58 -11.85 15.44
C VAL A 18 3.05 -11.87 13.99
N LEU A 19 3.43 -10.73 13.42
CA LEU A 19 3.96 -10.66 12.06
C LEU A 19 5.23 -11.49 11.88
N ARG A 20 6.12 -11.49 12.87
CA ARG A 20 7.33 -12.32 12.84
C ARG A 20 7.00 -13.81 12.85
N GLU A 21 6.03 -14.24 13.65
CA GLU A 21 5.52 -15.62 13.65
C GLU A 21 4.90 -16.01 12.30
N LEU A 22 4.27 -15.06 11.62
CA LEU A 22 3.73 -15.24 10.27
C LEU A 22 4.79 -15.14 9.15
N GLY A 23 6.06 -14.96 9.51
CA GLY A 23 7.18 -14.87 8.58
C GLY A 23 7.41 -13.49 7.95
N ILE A 24 6.69 -12.45 8.39
CA ILE A 24 6.98 -11.06 8.04
C ILE A 24 8.04 -10.53 8.99
N LYS A 25 9.27 -10.47 8.49
CA LYS A 25 10.45 -10.03 9.22
C LYS A 25 11.34 -9.19 8.30
N PRO A 26 12.25 -8.37 8.85
CA PRO A 26 13.31 -7.76 8.07
C PRO A 26 14.06 -8.79 7.25
N TRP A 27 14.36 -8.44 6.00
CA TRP A 27 15.15 -9.29 5.12
C TRP A 27 16.63 -9.04 5.33
N ASP A 28 17.43 -10.11 5.28
CA ASP A 28 18.87 -10.01 5.40
C ASP A 28 19.47 -9.52 4.07
N HIS A 29 20.53 -8.70 4.15
CA HIS A 29 21.29 -8.31 2.97
C HIS A 29 22.21 -9.45 2.55
N GLU A 30 22.01 -9.98 1.34
CA GLU A 30 22.92 -10.99 0.77
C GLU A 30 24.24 -10.36 0.31
N ARG A 31 24.22 -9.08 -0.08
CA ARG A 31 25.38 -8.31 -0.54
C ARG A 31 25.25 -6.83 -0.16
N PRO A 32 26.37 -6.07 -0.14
CA PRO A 32 26.31 -4.61 0.03
C PRO A 32 25.47 -3.93 -1.05
N THR A 33 24.78 -2.85 -0.67
CA THR A 33 24.05 -1.99 -1.60
C THR A 33 25.02 -1.32 -2.60
N MET A 34 24.59 -1.21 -3.85
CA MET A 34 25.32 -0.55 -4.93
C MET A 34 24.38 0.29 -5.80
N SER A 35 24.92 1.21 -6.59
CA SER A 35 24.14 2.00 -7.54
C SER A 35 23.61 1.15 -8.70
N LEU A 36 22.56 1.63 -9.37
CA LEU A 36 22.02 0.97 -10.56
C LEU A 36 23.06 0.95 -11.69
N GLU A 37 23.85 2.02 -11.82
CA GLU A 37 24.93 2.14 -12.80
C GLU A 37 26.01 1.09 -12.57
N GLU A 38 26.45 0.91 -11.31
CA GLU A 38 27.40 -0.14 -10.94
C GLU A 38 26.81 -1.54 -11.16
N TYR A 39 25.53 -1.75 -10.84
CA TYR A 39 24.85 -3.03 -11.05
C TYR A 39 24.79 -3.40 -12.54
N ILE A 40 24.40 -2.46 -13.41
CA ILE A 40 24.35 -2.67 -14.86
C ILE A 40 25.74 -2.91 -15.45
N ALA A 41 26.77 -2.26 -14.91
CA ALA A 41 28.14 -2.43 -15.35
C ALA A 41 28.78 -3.76 -14.91
N SER A 42 28.14 -4.49 -13.99
CA SER A 42 28.62 -5.79 -13.50
C SER A 42 28.31 -6.95 -14.46
N ASP A 43 28.94 -8.11 -14.24
CA ASP A 43 28.72 -9.30 -15.06
C ASP A 43 27.41 -10.01 -14.67
N LEU A 44 26.29 -9.49 -15.19
CA LEU A 44 24.95 -10.00 -14.88
C LEU A 44 24.63 -11.31 -15.61
N THR A 45 24.03 -12.27 -14.89
CA THR A 45 23.39 -13.44 -15.50
C THR A 45 22.17 -13.04 -16.36
N GLU A 46 21.65 -13.95 -17.18
CA GLU A 46 20.45 -13.69 -17.99
C GLU A 46 19.23 -13.36 -17.10
N GLU A 47 19.09 -14.07 -15.98
CA GLU A 47 18.04 -13.83 -14.99
C GLU A 47 18.15 -12.42 -14.39
N GLN A 48 19.34 -12.04 -13.94
CA GLN A 48 19.61 -10.71 -13.38
C GLN A 48 19.38 -9.57 -14.39
N ARG A 49 19.67 -9.80 -15.67
CA ARG A 49 19.31 -8.84 -16.73
C ARG A 49 17.79 -8.72 -16.86
N GLY A 50 17.06 -9.82 -16.71
CA GLY A 50 15.60 -9.84 -16.69
C GLY A 50 14.99 -9.02 -15.54
N GLU A 51 15.67 -8.95 -14.39
CA GLU A 51 15.23 -8.16 -13.22
C GLU A 51 15.29 -6.65 -13.45
N LEU A 52 16.10 -6.16 -14.39
CA LEU A 52 16.21 -4.72 -14.71
C LEU A 52 14.86 -4.10 -15.12
N LYS A 53 13.87 -4.92 -15.52
CA LYS A 53 12.50 -4.46 -15.76
C LYS A 53 11.81 -3.88 -14.51
N PHE A 54 12.29 -4.22 -13.32
CA PHE A 54 11.81 -3.73 -12.02
C PHE A 54 12.59 -2.50 -11.53
N ALA A 55 13.70 -2.14 -12.17
CA ALA A 55 14.46 -0.96 -11.79
C ALA A 55 13.59 0.32 -11.89
N PRO A 56 13.71 1.25 -10.93
CA PRO A 56 13.01 2.53 -11.00
C PRO A 56 13.34 3.25 -12.32
N LYS A 57 12.31 3.69 -13.02
CA LYS A 57 12.47 4.47 -14.25
C LYS A 57 12.61 5.94 -13.90
N SER A 58 13.54 6.64 -14.53
CA SER A 58 13.71 8.09 -14.35
C SER A 58 13.50 8.83 -15.67
N GLU A 59 12.85 9.98 -15.59
CA GLU A 59 12.65 10.90 -16.71
C GLU A 59 13.28 12.27 -16.41
N VAL A 60 13.77 12.91 -17.48
CA VAL A 60 14.16 14.32 -17.46
C VAL A 60 13.03 15.15 -18.06
N VAL A 61 12.60 16.19 -17.36
CA VAL A 61 11.56 17.11 -17.82
C VAL A 61 12.14 18.50 -18.06
N PHE A 62 11.74 19.11 -19.17
CA PHE A 62 12.16 20.46 -19.55
C PHE A 62 10.93 21.37 -19.51
N LEU A 63 10.91 22.28 -18.54
CA LEU A 63 9.79 23.17 -18.28
C LEU A 63 10.25 24.63 -18.41
N LYS A 64 9.27 25.53 -18.54
CA LYS A 64 9.48 26.97 -18.46
C LYS A 64 8.84 27.49 -17.18
N GLN A 65 9.62 28.17 -16.35
CA GLN A 65 9.13 28.80 -15.14
C GLN A 65 8.21 30.00 -15.49
N PRO A 66 7.35 30.46 -14.56
CA PRO A 66 6.51 31.64 -14.78
C PRO A 66 7.28 32.92 -15.14
N ASN A 67 8.52 33.07 -14.66
CA ASN A 67 9.42 34.18 -14.99
C ASN A 67 10.09 34.04 -16.37
N GLY A 68 9.78 32.96 -17.12
CA GLY A 68 10.32 32.68 -18.44
C GLY A 68 11.65 31.93 -18.47
N HIS A 69 12.30 31.70 -17.32
CA HIS A 69 13.55 30.93 -17.25
C HIS A 69 13.30 29.43 -17.49
N PRO A 70 14.22 28.74 -18.20
CA PRO A 70 14.14 27.28 -18.35
C PRO A 70 14.37 26.58 -17.01
N PHE A 71 13.72 25.43 -16.84
CA PHE A 71 13.89 24.53 -15.70
C PHE A 71 14.07 23.09 -16.21
N THR A 72 15.11 22.43 -15.71
CA THR A 72 15.33 21.00 -15.93
C THR A 72 15.05 20.25 -14.63
N GLY A 73 14.11 19.32 -14.67
CA GLY A 73 13.72 18.48 -13.54
C GLY A 73 14.01 17.00 -13.81
N PHE A 74 14.07 16.23 -12.74
CA PHE A 74 14.29 14.78 -12.76
C PHE A 74 13.23 14.14 -11.88
N ARG A 75 12.55 13.11 -12.39
CA ARG A 75 11.49 12.41 -11.65
C ARG A 75 11.52 10.92 -11.89
N SER A 76 11.19 10.17 -10.84
CA SER A 76 10.88 8.75 -10.94
C SER A 76 9.50 8.56 -11.59
N VAL A 77 9.38 7.54 -12.42
CA VAL A 77 8.14 7.15 -13.08
C VAL A 77 7.71 5.79 -12.55
N GLY A 78 6.52 5.78 -11.95
CA GLY A 78 5.92 4.57 -11.41
C GLY A 78 4.46 4.44 -11.81
N LYS A 79 3.85 3.35 -11.35
CA LYS A 79 2.43 3.09 -11.55
C LYS A 79 1.63 3.74 -10.43
N ASN A 80 0.41 4.14 -10.74
CA ASN A 80 -0.55 4.58 -9.73
C ASN A 80 -1.26 3.36 -9.13
N TRP A 81 -1.81 3.50 -7.92
CA TRP A 81 -2.50 2.42 -7.21
C TRP A 81 -3.77 2.92 -6.51
N ALA A 82 -4.65 1.99 -6.17
CA ALA A 82 -5.76 2.23 -5.25
C ALA A 82 -5.36 1.76 -3.84
N THR A 83 -5.90 2.43 -2.82
CA THR A 83 -5.82 1.98 -1.42
C THR A 83 -7.21 2.06 -0.80
N THR A 84 -7.63 0.98 -0.19
CA THR A 84 -9.01 0.82 0.29
C THR A 84 -9.03 0.61 1.79
N PHE A 85 -9.61 1.58 2.50
CA PHE A 85 -9.95 1.40 3.92
C PHE A 85 -11.34 0.77 4.04
N ALA A 86 -11.49 -0.24 4.89
CA ALA A 86 -12.78 -0.80 5.24
C ALA A 86 -12.88 -1.00 6.75
N LEU A 87 -14.05 -0.70 7.31
CA LEU A 87 -14.33 -0.89 8.73
C LEU A 87 -15.24 -2.12 8.89
N LEU A 88 -14.68 -3.22 9.37
CA LEU A 88 -15.38 -4.47 9.59
C LEU A 88 -16.31 -4.37 10.82
N PRO A 89 -17.32 -5.26 10.94
CA PRO A 89 -18.14 -5.37 12.15
C PRO A 89 -17.28 -5.48 13.42
N GLY A 90 -17.67 -4.76 14.48
CA GLY A 90 -16.86 -4.66 15.70
C GLY A 90 -15.74 -3.61 15.64
N ARG A 91 -15.72 -2.76 14.60
CA ARG A 91 -14.71 -1.71 14.38
C ARG A 91 -13.30 -2.26 14.21
N TYR A 92 -13.17 -3.30 13.40
CA TYR A 92 -11.89 -3.85 13.01
C TYR A 92 -11.45 -3.35 11.64
N VAL A 93 -10.16 -3.30 11.40
CA VAL A 93 -9.55 -2.84 10.16
C VAL A 93 -8.64 -3.96 9.62
N PRO A 94 -8.80 -4.39 8.36
CA PRO A 94 -7.85 -5.30 7.72
C PRO A 94 -6.60 -4.51 7.33
N ILE A 95 -5.43 -4.99 7.72
CA ILE A 95 -4.13 -4.36 7.46
C ILE A 95 -3.21 -5.38 6.80
N VAL A 96 -2.65 -4.98 5.67
CA VAL A 96 -1.60 -5.69 4.97
C VAL A 96 -0.25 -5.27 5.54
N ALA A 97 0.59 -6.27 5.81
CA ALA A 97 1.95 -6.11 6.26
C ALA A 97 2.94 -6.72 5.26
N GLU A 98 3.92 -5.93 4.86
CA GLU A 98 4.93 -6.31 3.87
C GLU A 98 6.28 -5.68 4.23
N TRP A 99 7.38 -6.38 3.96
CA TRP A 99 8.71 -5.77 3.99
C TRP A 99 8.93 -4.90 2.73
N LYS A 100 9.15 -3.60 2.91
CA LYS A 100 9.46 -2.68 1.80
C LYS A 100 10.96 -2.37 1.80
N HIS A 101 11.67 -2.89 0.80
CA HIS A 101 13.12 -2.68 0.66
C HIS A 101 13.53 -1.22 0.48
N GLY A 102 12.66 -0.34 -0.04
CA GLY A 102 12.97 1.07 -0.22
C GLY A 102 13.14 1.86 1.10
N THR A 103 12.51 1.41 2.18
CA THR A 103 12.63 2.00 3.53
C THR A 103 13.25 1.03 4.53
N GLU A 104 13.58 -0.18 4.09
CA GLU A 104 14.07 -1.31 4.90
C GLU A 104 13.23 -1.52 6.18
N GLN A 105 11.90 -1.46 6.02
CA GLN A 105 10.96 -1.52 7.13
C GLN A 105 9.73 -2.35 6.76
N ILE A 106 9.11 -2.93 7.78
CA ILE A 106 7.79 -3.56 7.65
C ILE A 106 6.76 -2.43 7.54
N SER A 107 6.15 -2.32 6.36
CA SER A 107 5.08 -1.38 6.08
C SER A 107 3.74 -1.98 6.51
N LEU A 108 2.92 -1.16 7.15
CA LEU A 108 1.54 -1.47 7.50
C LEU A 108 0.62 -0.56 6.69
N VAL A 109 -0.27 -1.13 5.88
CA VAL A 109 -1.15 -0.36 5.00
C VAL A 109 -2.50 -1.07 4.85
N PRO A 110 -3.63 -0.34 4.71
CA PRO A 110 -4.85 -0.96 4.23
C PRO A 110 -4.64 -1.61 2.85
N PRO A 111 -5.48 -2.58 2.45
CA PRO A 111 -5.33 -3.26 1.17
C PRO A 111 -5.13 -2.29 0.00
N SER A 112 -4.15 -2.57 -0.84
CA SER A 112 -3.64 -1.64 -1.84
C SER A 112 -3.05 -2.36 -3.04
N GLY A 113 -3.30 -1.85 -4.24
CA GLY A 113 -2.68 -2.41 -5.42
C GLY A 113 -2.90 -1.65 -6.70
N VAL A 114 -2.23 -2.12 -7.74
CA VAL A 114 -2.05 -1.38 -9.00
C VAL A 114 -3.10 -1.78 -10.01
N MET A 115 -3.64 -0.80 -10.74
CA MET A 115 -4.58 -1.08 -11.81
C MET A 115 -3.99 -2.02 -12.86
N ASN A 116 -4.75 -3.04 -13.23
CA ASN A 116 -4.41 -3.99 -14.27
C ASN A 116 -5.47 -4.00 -15.39
N LYS A 117 -5.34 -4.92 -16.35
CA LYS A 117 -6.24 -4.98 -17.52
C LYS A 117 -7.68 -5.37 -17.17
N SER A 118 -7.90 -6.17 -16.12
CA SER A 118 -9.27 -6.56 -15.73
C SER A 118 -10.08 -5.41 -15.14
N ASP A 119 -9.42 -4.36 -14.65
CA ASP A 119 -10.08 -3.20 -14.03
C ASP A 119 -10.73 -2.25 -15.06
N SER A 120 -10.50 -2.47 -16.36
CA SER A 120 -11.10 -1.71 -17.46
C SER A 120 -10.92 -0.18 -17.33
N GLY A 121 -9.85 0.27 -16.68
CA GLY A 121 -9.56 1.69 -16.46
C GLY A 121 -10.27 2.33 -15.26
N SER A 122 -11.04 1.58 -14.46
CA SER A 122 -11.74 2.09 -13.27
C SER A 122 -10.92 1.86 -12.00
N TRP A 123 -10.67 2.93 -11.26
CA TRP A 123 -10.01 2.85 -9.96
C TRP A 123 -10.89 2.19 -8.90
N GLU A 124 -12.21 2.32 -9.02
CA GLU A 124 -13.17 1.60 -8.19
C GLU A 124 -13.09 0.08 -8.41
N ALA A 125 -12.99 -0.36 -9.67
CA ALA A 125 -12.83 -1.77 -10.01
C ALA A 125 -11.49 -2.32 -9.46
N CYS A 126 -10.40 -1.57 -9.63
CA CYS A 126 -9.10 -1.88 -9.04
C CYS A 126 -9.18 -1.99 -7.50
N ALA A 127 -9.78 -1.00 -6.83
CA ALA A 127 -9.92 -0.96 -5.39
C ALA A 127 -10.69 -2.18 -4.82
N LYS A 128 -11.74 -2.62 -5.53
CA LYS A 128 -12.50 -3.82 -5.18
C LYS A 128 -11.71 -5.10 -5.39
N ARG A 129 -11.07 -5.25 -6.55
CA ARG A 129 -10.29 -6.44 -6.91
C ARG A 129 -9.13 -6.65 -5.95
N GLU A 130 -8.29 -5.62 -5.74
CA GLU A 130 -7.11 -5.71 -4.87
C GLU A 130 -7.52 -6.05 -3.43
N PHE A 131 -8.59 -5.42 -2.93
CA PHE A 131 -9.12 -5.76 -1.61
C PHE A 131 -9.56 -7.22 -1.53
N GLU A 132 -10.26 -7.75 -2.53
CA GLU A 132 -10.65 -9.16 -2.57
C GLU A 132 -9.45 -10.11 -2.71
N GLU A 133 -8.44 -9.76 -3.51
CA GLU A 133 -7.25 -10.61 -3.72
C GLU A 133 -6.41 -10.74 -2.44
N GLU A 134 -6.19 -9.63 -1.73
CA GLU A 134 -5.39 -9.59 -0.50
C GLU A 134 -6.16 -10.12 0.72
N THR A 135 -7.48 -9.88 0.79
CA THR A 135 -8.28 -10.19 1.99
C THR A 135 -9.23 -11.38 1.82
N GLY A 136 -9.50 -11.83 0.60
CA GLY A 136 -10.56 -12.80 0.32
C GLY A 136 -11.97 -12.32 0.70
N MET A 137 -12.15 -11.04 1.07
CA MET A 137 -13.45 -10.43 1.39
C MET A 137 -13.94 -9.60 0.21
N VAL A 138 -15.23 -9.68 -0.09
CA VAL A 138 -15.84 -8.95 -1.22
C VAL A 138 -16.48 -7.67 -0.72
N LEU A 139 -16.13 -6.54 -1.34
CA LEU A 139 -16.76 -5.25 -1.07
C LEU A 139 -18.05 -5.11 -1.89
N GLU A 140 -19.15 -4.80 -1.20
CA GLU A 140 -20.44 -4.48 -1.84
C GLU A 140 -20.30 -3.25 -2.74
N SER A 141 -19.69 -2.19 -2.19
CA SER A 141 -19.41 -0.95 -2.89
C SER A 141 -18.10 -0.34 -2.41
N VAL A 142 -17.54 0.53 -3.24
CA VAL A 142 -16.43 1.41 -2.87
C VAL A 142 -16.82 2.84 -3.18
N GLU A 143 -16.40 3.75 -2.33
CA GLU A 143 -16.62 5.18 -2.48
C GLU A 143 -15.28 5.90 -2.53
N SER A 144 -15.07 6.75 -3.53
CA SER A 144 -13.86 7.58 -3.60
C SER A 144 -13.87 8.64 -2.50
N LEU A 145 -12.75 8.72 -1.78
CA LEU A 145 -12.58 9.68 -0.70
C LEU A 145 -12.17 11.08 -1.19
N THR A 146 -11.78 11.20 -2.46
CA THR A 146 -11.28 12.43 -3.10
C THR A 146 -12.02 12.77 -4.40
N GLY A 147 -13.19 12.17 -4.66
CA GLY A 147 -13.93 12.43 -5.90
C GLY A 147 -13.16 12.01 -7.16
N ASN A 148 -12.47 10.87 -7.09
CA ASN A 148 -11.61 10.31 -8.12
C ASN A 148 -10.39 11.16 -8.50
N GLN A 149 -10.02 12.13 -7.66
CA GLN A 149 -8.75 12.85 -7.82
C GLN A 149 -7.59 12.06 -7.17
N PRO A 150 -6.48 11.83 -7.89
CA PRO A 150 -5.31 11.21 -7.31
C PRO A 150 -4.62 12.09 -6.27
N LEU A 151 -4.01 11.47 -5.26
CA LEU A 151 -3.11 12.13 -4.32
C LEU A 151 -1.65 11.76 -4.65
N GLY A 152 -0.80 12.77 -4.82
CA GLY A 152 0.59 12.58 -5.22
C GLY A 152 1.48 12.02 -4.11
N VAL A 153 2.41 11.14 -4.48
CA VAL A 153 3.41 10.56 -3.58
C VAL A 153 4.78 11.11 -3.98
N SER A 154 5.41 11.89 -3.09
CA SER A 154 6.67 12.59 -3.38
C SER A 154 6.59 13.45 -4.65
N SER A 155 5.53 14.24 -4.76
CA SER A 155 5.08 14.95 -5.99
C SER A 155 6.10 15.85 -6.68
N ARG A 156 7.19 16.24 -5.99
CA ARG A 156 8.31 16.97 -6.60
C ARG A 156 9.22 16.08 -7.46
N GLN A 157 9.32 14.80 -7.14
CA GLN A 157 10.33 13.87 -7.67
C GLN A 157 9.72 12.58 -8.23
N SER A 158 8.40 12.47 -8.32
CA SER A 158 7.71 11.26 -8.75
C SER A 158 6.43 11.59 -9.51
N THR A 159 6.09 10.77 -10.50
CA THR A 159 4.78 10.81 -11.18
C THR A 159 3.70 10.00 -10.46
N MET A 160 4.08 9.25 -9.43
CA MET A 160 3.19 8.31 -8.75
C MET A 160 2.13 9.03 -7.92
N CYS A 161 0.92 8.52 -8.01
CA CYS A 161 -0.20 8.91 -7.19
C CYS A 161 -0.96 7.68 -6.70
N PHE A 162 -1.77 7.88 -5.66
CA PHE A 162 -2.73 6.87 -5.19
C PHE A 162 -4.16 7.42 -5.18
N TYR A 163 -5.11 6.49 -5.21
CA TYR A 163 -6.55 6.76 -5.17
C TYR A 163 -7.14 6.15 -3.89
N PRO A 164 -7.55 6.98 -2.90
CA PRO A 164 -8.10 6.50 -1.65
C PRO A 164 -9.59 6.16 -1.77
N PHE A 165 -9.97 4.99 -1.27
CA PHE A 165 -11.35 4.50 -1.24
C PHE A 165 -11.80 4.09 0.16
N LEU A 166 -13.09 4.24 0.41
CA LEU A 166 -13.82 3.61 1.50
C LEU A 166 -14.58 2.41 0.94
N GLY A 167 -14.27 1.21 1.43
CA GLY A 167 -14.98 -0.02 1.11
C GLY A 167 -16.14 -0.28 2.07
N ASN A 168 -17.30 -0.59 1.51
CA ASN A 168 -18.47 -1.07 2.25
C ASN A 168 -18.57 -2.60 2.09
N ILE A 169 -18.93 -3.27 3.19
CA ILE A 169 -18.90 -4.72 3.32
C ILE A 169 -20.30 -5.20 3.70
N ASP A 170 -20.85 -6.18 2.95
CA ASP A 170 -22.20 -6.70 3.16
C ASP A 170 -22.22 -8.06 3.90
N GLY A 171 -22.61 -8.09 5.17
CA GLY A 171 -22.86 -9.34 5.91
C GLY A 171 -21.63 -9.98 6.60
N PRO A 172 -21.81 -11.14 7.26
CA PRO A 172 -20.74 -11.80 8.01
C PRO A 172 -19.78 -12.52 7.05
N HIS A 173 -18.74 -11.82 6.60
CA HIS A 173 -17.75 -12.41 5.69
C HIS A 173 -16.86 -13.40 6.40
N MET A 174 -17.06 -14.67 6.06
CA MET A 174 -16.08 -15.71 6.23
C MET A 174 -15.08 -15.59 5.08
N ARG A 175 -13.79 -15.58 5.42
CA ARG A 175 -12.66 -15.52 4.49
C ARG A 175 -12.82 -16.43 3.25
N GLY A 176 -12.74 -15.84 2.06
CA GLY A 176 -12.45 -16.56 0.82
C GLY A 176 -10.96 -16.90 0.67
N GLN A 177 -10.58 -17.64 -0.36
CA GLN A 177 -9.17 -17.94 -0.63
C GLN A 177 -8.46 -16.69 -1.17
N SER A 178 -7.44 -16.20 -0.47
CA SER A 178 -6.57 -15.11 -0.96
C SER A 178 -5.85 -15.56 -2.23
N LYS A 179 -5.71 -14.65 -3.19
CA LYS A 179 -5.11 -14.93 -4.50
C LYS A 179 -3.81 -14.14 -4.70
N LEU A 180 -2.94 -14.18 -3.71
CA LEU A 180 -1.62 -13.57 -3.79
C LEU A 180 -0.75 -14.30 -4.82
N ASP A 181 0.07 -13.55 -5.56
CA ASP A 181 1.09 -14.12 -6.44
C ASP A 181 2.17 -14.83 -5.59
N VAL A 182 2.83 -15.84 -6.13
CA VAL A 182 3.94 -16.55 -5.47
C VAL A 182 5.13 -15.64 -5.15
N THR A 183 5.20 -14.48 -5.79
CA THR A 183 6.24 -13.46 -5.56
C THR A 183 5.87 -12.45 -4.47
N GLU A 184 4.63 -12.45 -3.98
CA GLU A 184 4.15 -11.52 -2.96
C GLU A 184 4.32 -12.11 -1.56
N HIS A 185 5.30 -11.59 -0.81
CA HIS A 185 5.52 -11.97 0.58
C HIS A 185 4.89 -10.95 1.53
N LEU A 186 3.57 -10.95 1.58
CA LEU A 186 2.76 -10.13 2.47
C LEU A 186 1.83 -10.98 3.35
N LYS A 187 1.35 -10.39 4.45
CA LYS A 187 0.35 -11.02 5.33
C LYS A 187 -0.74 -10.03 5.70
N LEU A 188 -1.97 -10.52 5.75
CA LEU A 188 -3.09 -9.78 6.31
C LEU A 188 -3.24 -10.08 7.81
N VAL A 189 -3.42 -9.03 8.59
CA VAL A 189 -3.84 -9.09 10.00
C VAL A 189 -5.06 -8.21 10.20
N VAL A 190 -5.81 -8.45 11.28
CA VAL A 190 -6.97 -7.63 11.64
C VAL A 190 -6.72 -6.97 12.99
N ILE A 191 -6.91 -5.66 13.05
CA ILE A 191 -6.62 -4.83 14.23
C ILE A 191 -7.85 -4.00 14.60
N SER A 192 -8.05 -3.70 15.89
CA SER A 192 -9.12 -2.78 16.28
C SER A 192 -8.85 -1.37 15.74
N LEU A 193 -9.89 -0.59 15.44
CA LEU A 193 -9.70 0.79 14.98
C LEU A 193 -8.92 1.64 16.00
N GLY A 194 -9.13 1.42 17.29
CA GLY A 194 -8.41 2.13 18.36
C GLY A 194 -6.93 1.80 18.38
N ASP A 195 -6.57 0.52 18.25
CA ASP A 195 -5.18 0.09 18.16
C ASP A 195 -4.51 0.56 16.86
N TRP A 196 -5.24 0.53 15.74
CA TRP A 196 -4.74 1.05 14.46
C TRP A 196 -4.38 2.53 14.54
N LEU A 197 -5.26 3.34 15.13
CA LEU A 197 -4.99 4.76 15.36
C LEU A 197 -3.83 4.96 16.33
N SER A 198 -3.72 4.13 17.37
CA SER A 198 -2.58 4.17 18.30
C SER A 198 -1.24 3.87 17.59
N LEU A 199 -1.22 2.97 16.61
CA LEU A 199 -0.02 2.72 15.79
C LEU A 199 0.32 3.92 14.89
N ILE A 200 -0.69 4.56 14.28
CA ILE A 200 -0.48 5.76 13.46
C ILE A 200 0.09 6.90 14.31
N GLU A 201 -0.55 7.20 15.44
CA GLU A 201 -0.16 8.28 16.36
C GLU A 201 1.20 8.00 17.01
N GLY A 202 1.51 6.73 17.27
CA GLY A 202 2.81 6.29 17.77
C GLY A 202 3.94 6.30 16.74
N GLY A 203 3.66 6.64 15.48
CA GLY A 203 4.67 6.69 14.41
C GLY A 203 5.11 5.32 13.89
N TRP A 204 4.38 4.26 14.19
CA TRP A 204 4.67 2.89 13.73
C TRP A 204 4.13 2.61 12.32
N VAL A 205 3.17 3.42 11.86
CA VAL A 205 2.68 3.40 10.48
C VAL A 205 3.44 4.45 9.68
N LEU A 206 4.30 3.99 8.78
CA LEU A 206 5.20 4.87 8.03
C LEU A 206 4.65 5.27 6.66
N ASP A 207 3.71 4.47 6.16
CA ASP A 207 3.15 4.69 4.83
C ASP A 207 2.08 5.80 4.90
N GLN A 208 2.44 6.96 4.35
CA GLN A 208 1.55 8.13 4.27
C GLN A 208 0.23 7.82 3.54
N VAL A 209 0.21 6.84 2.65
CA VAL A 209 -0.99 6.42 1.92
C VAL A 209 -1.98 5.77 2.87
N GLY A 210 -1.50 4.86 3.73
CA GLY A 210 -2.33 4.19 4.74
C GLY A 210 -2.89 5.19 5.76
N ILE A 211 -2.06 6.13 6.21
CA ILE A 211 -2.46 7.20 7.13
C ILE A 211 -3.53 8.09 6.48
N THR A 212 -3.25 8.61 5.28
CA THR A 212 -4.15 9.55 4.59
C THR A 212 -5.48 8.89 4.27
N THR A 213 -5.48 7.67 3.74
CA THR A 213 -6.71 6.94 3.43
C THR A 213 -7.53 6.68 4.69
N THR A 214 -6.88 6.29 5.80
CA THR A 214 -7.55 6.10 7.09
C THR A 214 -8.24 7.37 7.55
N TYR A 215 -7.53 8.50 7.64
CA TYR A 215 -8.14 9.74 8.15
C TYR A 215 -9.24 10.28 7.23
N LEU A 216 -9.09 10.17 5.90
CA LEU A 216 -10.16 10.54 4.97
C LEU A 216 -11.40 9.64 5.14
N ALA A 217 -11.21 8.34 5.32
CA ALA A 217 -12.30 7.40 5.57
C ALA A 217 -13.01 7.69 6.89
N LEU A 218 -12.27 7.94 7.98
CA LEU A 218 -12.85 8.30 9.27
C LEU A 218 -13.62 9.62 9.21
N ARG A 219 -13.15 10.59 8.42
CA ARG A 219 -13.90 11.82 8.16
C ARG A 219 -15.23 11.51 7.47
N ARG A 220 -15.22 10.67 6.44
CA ARG A 220 -16.43 10.24 5.71
C ARG A 220 -17.41 9.51 6.61
N LEU A 221 -16.91 8.68 7.53
CA LEU A 221 -17.70 7.91 8.50
C LEU A 221 -18.14 8.73 9.73
N HIS A 222 -17.79 10.02 9.83
CA HIS A 222 -18.03 10.85 11.01
C HIS A 222 -17.45 10.28 12.31
N LEU A 223 -16.27 9.65 12.21
CA LEU A 223 -15.54 9.02 13.32
C LEU A 223 -14.29 9.80 13.75
N LEU A 224 -13.94 10.88 13.06
CA LEU A 224 -12.98 11.85 13.58
C LEU A 224 -13.64 12.70 14.65
N ARG A 225 -12.92 12.92 15.75
CA ARG A 225 -13.34 13.94 16.72
C ARG A 225 -13.32 15.30 16.02
N GLU A 226 -14.36 16.10 16.22
CA GLU A 226 -14.33 17.51 15.82
C GLU A 226 -13.20 18.20 16.59
N ALA A 227 -12.43 19.03 15.88
CA ALA A 227 -11.33 19.82 16.45
C ALA A 227 -11.87 21.09 17.12
#